data_AF-A0A8S4DTP6-F1
#
_entry.id   AF-A0A8S4DTP6-F1
#
_cell.length_a   1.000
_cell.length_b   1.000
_cell.length_c   1.000
_cell.angle_alpha   90.00
_cell.angle_beta   90.00
_cell.angle_gamma   90.00
#
_symmetry.space_group_name_H-M   'P 1'
#
loop_
_entity.id
_entity.type
_entity.pdbx_description
1 polymer ?
#
loop_
_entity_poly.entity_id
_entity_poly.type
_entity_poly.pdbx_seq_one_letter_code
_entity_poly.pdbx_strand_id
1 'polypeptide(L)'
;MVLGLGWKACLKYLIKLQRDPNVGQLIAILHKDCLTHSSKLQVHLNHIANAIISYNSENHSKISIVIRKSGKFYRSEELLSYDNKTRTLKSIPIIKESKKSEDEPARPSPSNLTTFKIEMDQSEKLEKYKLKLPYMSKINEGEGKVFYEPDAVDDWDEEDPDEDLDI
;
A
#
# COMPACT_ATOMS: atom_id res chain seq x y z
N MET A 1 -17.60 11.03 28.65
CA MET A 1 -18.28 11.47 27.41
C MET A 1 -17.49 12.64 26.82
N VAL A 2 -16.41 12.38 26.08
CA VAL A 2 -15.46 13.42 25.59
C VAL A 2 -15.97 14.15 24.32
N LEU A 3 -17.07 13.66 23.74
CA LEU A 3 -17.66 14.20 22.51
C LEU A 3 -18.40 15.54 22.71
N GLY A 4 -18.69 15.96 23.96
CA GLY A 4 -19.36 17.24 24.24
C GLY A 4 -18.49 18.48 24.06
N LEU A 5 -17.15 18.32 24.05
CA LEU A 5 -16.18 19.43 23.95
C LEU A 5 -15.82 19.80 22.49
N GLY A 6 -16.38 19.06 21.52
CA GLY A 6 -16.00 19.14 20.10
C GLY A 6 -14.71 18.36 19.79
N TRP A 7 -14.64 17.83 18.57
CA TRP A 7 -13.59 16.88 18.15
C TRP A 7 -12.17 17.47 18.22
N LYS A 8 -12.01 18.77 17.93
CA LYS A 8 -10.69 19.45 17.99
C LYS A 8 -10.13 19.49 19.41
N ALA A 9 -10.97 19.81 20.40
CA ALA A 9 -10.55 19.85 21.80
C ALA A 9 -10.20 18.44 22.29
N CYS A 10 -11.02 17.45 21.93
CA CYS A 10 -10.77 16.04 22.24
C CYS A 10 -9.40 15.57 21.74
N LEU A 11 -9.05 15.84 20.48
CA LEU A 11 -7.74 15.47 19.93
C LEU A 11 -6.57 16.17 20.65
N LYS A 12 -6.71 17.46 20.99
CA LYS A 12 -5.68 18.18 21.76
C LYS A 12 -5.43 17.53 23.12
N TYR A 13 -6.48 17.14 23.83
CA TYR A 13 -6.35 16.46 25.12
C TYR A 13 -5.71 15.08 24.98
N LEU A 14 -6.09 14.29 23.97
CA LEU A 14 -5.48 12.97 23.73
C LEU A 14 -3.99 13.08 23.42
N ILE A 15 -3.58 14.04 22.58
CA ILE A 15 -2.17 14.29 22.28
C ILE A 15 -1.41 14.75 23.52
N LYS A 16 -2.04 15.59 24.36
CA LYS A 16 -1.45 16.03 25.63
C LYS A 16 -1.21 14.85 26.57
N LEU A 17 -2.20 13.96 26.72
CA LEU A 17 -2.09 12.75 27.54
C LEU A 17 -1.06 11.77 27.00
N GLN A 18 -0.97 11.61 25.67
CA GLN A 18 0.01 10.72 25.05
C GLN A 18 1.46 11.18 25.26
N ARG A 19 1.69 12.49 25.42
CA ARG A 19 3.02 13.07 25.68
C ARG A 19 3.36 13.14 27.17
N ASP A 20 2.40 12.87 28.04
CA ASP A 20 2.61 12.92 29.48
C ASP A 20 3.42 11.71 29.93
N PRO A 21 4.61 11.90 30.53
CA PRO A 21 5.45 10.79 30.99
C PRO A 21 4.78 9.94 32.08
N ASN A 22 3.75 10.46 32.75
CA ASN A 22 3.01 9.71 33.78
C ASN A 22 1.97 8.76 33.17
N VAL A 23 1.70 8.84 31.87
CA VAL A 23 0.72 8.00 31.17
C VAL A 23 1.44 6.87 30.45
N GLY A 24 1.45 5.67 31.05
CA GLY A 24 2.08 4.50 30.45
C GLY A 24 1.32 3.93 29.24
N GLN A 25 -0.02 3.95 29.26
CA GLN A 25 -0.85 3.47 28.16
C GLN A 25 -2.17 4.25 28.10
N LEU A 26 -2.58 4.66 26.90
CA LEU A 26 -3.84 5.32 26.65
C LEU A 26 -4.77 4.39 25.88
N ILE A 27 -5.94 4.08 26.46
CA ILE A 27 -6.97 3.26 25.84
C ILE A 27 -8.21 4.14 25.63
N ALA A 28 -8.67 4.22 24.38
CA ALA A 28 -9.85 4.98 24.00
C ALA A 28 -10.88 4.07 23.34
N ILE A 29 -12.14 4.20 23.77
CA ILE A 29 -13.27 3.44 23.23
C ILE A 29 -14.09 4.39 22.36
N LEU A 30 -14.28 4.01 21.09
CA LEU A 30 -15.04 4.77 20.12
C LEU A 30 -16.26 3.98 19.66
N HIS A 31 -17.45 4.44 20.05
CA HIS A 31 -18.70 3.90 19.54
C HIS A 31 -18.99 4.50 18.16
N LYS A 32 -19.10 3.63 17.14
CA LYS A 32 -19.38 4.05 15.76
C LYS A 32 -20.75 4.72 15.64
N ASP A 33 -21.71 4.32 16.48
CA ASP A 33 -23.08 4.83 16.49
C ASP A 33 -23.17 6.29 16.99
N CYS A 34 -22.13 6.76 17.69
CA CYS A 34 -22.03 8.14 18.14
C CYS A 34 -21.32 9.05 17.13
N LEU A 35 -20.91 8.52 15.97
CA LEU A 35 -20.23 9.26 14.92
C LEU A 35 -21.21 9.60 13.81
N THR A 36 -21.18 10.85 13.35
CA THR A 36 -21.79 11.21 12.07
C THR A 36 -21.05 10.51 10.92
N HIS A 37 -21.78 10.10 9.87
CA HIS A 37 -21.20 9.47 8.68
C HIS A 37 -20.00 10.29 8.18
N SER A 38 -18.82 9.66 8.07
CA SER A 38 -17.51 10.27 7.73
C SER A 38 -16.87 11.18 8.80
N SER A 39 -16.82 10.74 10.07
CA SER A 39 -16.18 11.55 11.10
C SER A 39 -14.66 11.70 10.88
N LYS A 40 -14.21 12.95 10.66
CA LYS A 40 -12.79 13.32 10.67
C LYS A 40 -12.09 12.86 11.95
N LEU A 41 -12.83 12.81 13.06
CA LEU A 41 -12.36 12.31 14.33
C LEU A 41 -11.85 10.87 14.24
N GLN A 42 -12.63 9.95 13.64
CA GLN A 42 -12.21 8.56 13.50
C GLN A 42 -10.93 8.43 12.69
N VAL A 43 -10.81 9.18 11.59
CA VAL A 43 -9.60 9.19 10.76
C VAL A 43 -8.40 9.65 11.59
N HIS A 44 -8.50 10.77 12.31
CA HIS A 44 -7.43 11.27 13.16
C HIS A 44 -7.07 10.32 14.30
N LEU A 45 -8.05 9.71 14.96
CA LEU A 45 -7.80 8.72 16.02
C LEU A 45 -7.06 7.51 15.48
N ASN A 46 -7.43 7.02 14.30
CA ASN A 46 -6.74 5.90 13.65
C ASN A 46 -5.29 6.23 13.30
N HIS A 47 -4.99 7.48 12.91
CA HIS A 47 -3.61 7.90 12.62
C HIS A 47 -2.72 8.00 13.87
N ILE A 48 -3.31 8.38 15.01
CA ILE A 48 -2.58 8.54 16.28
C ILE A 48 -2.43 7.20 17.01
N ALA A 49 -3.36 6.27 16.81
CA ALA A 49 -3.37 4.98 17.50
C ALA A 49 -2.22 4.05 17.06
N ASN A 50 -1.56 3.44 18.03
CA ASN A 50 -0.58 2.38 17.80
C ASN A 50 -1.26 1.02 17.56
N ALA A 51 -2.43 0.80 18.14
CA ALA A 51 -3.23 -0.39 17.96
C ALA A 51 -4.71 -0.02 17.86
N ILE A 52 -5.40 -0.65 16.91
CA ILE A 52 -6.83 -0.45 16.67
C ILE A 52 -7.49 -1.82 16.75
N ILE A 53 -8.48 -1.94 17.63
CA ILE A 53 -9.30 -3.14 17.77
C ILE A 53 -10.72 -2.75 17.38
N SER A 54 -11.27 -3.39 16.36
CA SER A 54 -12.60 -3.10 15.83
C SER A 54 -13.47 -4.34 15.85
N TYR A 55 -14.68 -4.21 16.37
CA TYR A 55 -15.69 -5.25 16.27
C TYR A 55 -16.30 -5.28 14.86
N ASN A 56 -16.59 -6.48 14.37
CA ASN A 56 -17.33 -6.69 13.15
C ASN A 56 -18.83 -6.38 13.38
N SER A 57 -19.48 -5.75 12.40
CA SER A 57 -20.90 -5.42 12.43
C SER A 57 -21.82 -6.64 12.33
N GLU A 58 -21.39 -7.68 11.60
CA GLU A 58 -22.18 -8.89 11.35
C GLU A 58 -22.00 -9.94 12.46
N ASN A 59 -20.78 -10.01 13.03
CA ASN A 59 -20.45 -10.99 14.05
C ASN A 59 -19.73 -10.32 15.23
N HIS A 60 -20.46 -10.13 16.33
CA HIS A 60 -19.95 -9.49 17.55
C HIS A 60 -18.79 -10.25 18.21
N SER A 61 -18.67 -11.56 17.97
CA SER A 61 -17.57 -12.37 18.48
C SER A 61 -16.30 -12.22 17.63
N LYS A 62 -16.38 -11.61 16.45
CA LYS A 62 -15.25 -11.42 15.56
C LYS A 62 -14.67 -10.01 15.71
N ILE A 63 -13.38 -9.94 15.97
CA ILE A 63 -12.62 -8.70 16.04
C ILE A 63 -11.57 -8.63 14.94
N SER A 64 -11.31 -7.42 14.44
CA SER A 64 -10.15 -7.10 13.63
C SER A 64 -9.16 -6.28 14.45
N ILE A 65 -7.89 -6.65 14.39
CA ILE A 65 -6.80 -6.02 15.11
C ILE A 65 -5.82 -5.47 14.08
N VAL A 66 -5.47 -4.20 14.24
CA VAL A 66 -4.45 -3.51 13.43
C VAL A 66 -3.42 -2.94 14.38
N ILE A 67 -2.16 -3.39 14.27
CA ILE A 67 -1.06 -2.93 15.13
C ILE A 67 0.01 -2.28 14.25
N ARG A 68 0.43 -1.07 14.64
CA ARG A 68 1.54 -0.35 14.03
C ARG A 68 2.81 -0.56 14.86
N LYS A 69 3.79 -1.25 14.30
CA LYS A 69 5.09 -1.51 14.93
C LYS A 69 6.21 -1.20 13.94
N SER A 70 7.14 -0.32 14.33
CA SER A 70 8.31 0.07 13.51
C SER A 70 7.95 0.50 12.08
N GLY A 71 6.89 1.32 11.94
CA GLY A 71 6.43 1.80 10.63
C GLY A 71 5.62 0.78 9.80
N LYS A 72 5.62 -0.50 10.17
CA LYS A 72 4.84 -1.56 9.52
C LYS A 72 3.48 -1.73 10.20
N PHE A 73 2.47 -2.10 9.41
CA PHE A 73 1.13 -2.42 9.89
C PHE A 73 0.91 -3.93 9.85
N TYR A 74 0.57 -4.51 11.00
CA TYR A 74 0.18 -5.90 11.16
C TYR A 74 -1.34 -5.96 11.30
N ARG A 75 -1.99 -6.81 10.52
CA ARG A 75 -3.45 -6.99 10.54
C ARG A 75 -3.78 -8.44 10.87
N SER A 76 -4.64 -8.65 11.84
CA SER A 76 -5.16 -9.98 12.19
C SER A 76 -6.67 -9.91 12.43
N GLU A 77 -7.33 -11.05 12.29
CA GLU A 77 -8.72 -11.26 12.70
C GLU A 77 -8.74 -12.34 13.76
N GLU A 78 -9.48 -12.13 14.84
CA GLU A 78 -9.59 -13.08 15.95
C GLU A 78 -11.06 -13.27 16.33
N LEU A 79 -11.39 -14.47 16.80
CA LEU A 79 -12.70 -14.80 17.35
C LEU A 79 -12.58 -14.84 18.88
N LEU A 80 -13.34 -13.98 19.54
CA LEU A 80 -13.46 -13.90 20.99
C LEU A 80 -14.54 -14.85 21.49
N SER A 81 -14.19 -15.62 22.52
CA SER A 81 -15.15 -16.42 23.29
C SER A 81 -14.95 -16.15 24.77
N TYR A 82 -16.05 -15.86 25.47
CA TYR A 82 -16.02 -15.64 26.91
C TYR A 82 -16.71 -16.80 27.61
N ASP A 83 -15.98 -17.50 28.46
CA ASP A 83 -16.54 -18.57 29.28
C ASP A 83 -16.95 -18.01 30.64
N ASN A 84 -18.27 -17.91 30.85
CA ASN A 84 -18.85 -17.35 32.07
C ASN A 84 -18.57 -18.20 33.32
N LYS A 85 -18.31 -19.51 33.16
CA LYS A 85 -18.02 -20.40 34.30
C LYS A 85 -16.61 -20.23 34.81
N THR A 86 -15.65 -20.12 33.90
CA THR A 86 -14.22 -19.94 34.24
C THR A 86 -13.81 -18.47 34.32
N ARG A 87 -14.70 -17.54 33.92
CA ARG A 87 -14.43 -16.10 33.76
C ARG A 87 -13.22 -15.82 32.86
N THR A 88 -12.97 -16.71 31.89
CA THR A 88 -11.83 -16.58 30.96
C THR A 88 -12.27 -16.05 29.61
N LEU A 89 -11.51 -15.09 29.09
CA LEU A 89 -11.62 -14.64 27.71
C LEU A 89 -10.60 -15.39 26.87
N LYS A 90 -11.06 -16.10 25.85
CA LYS A 90 -10.21 -16.80 24.88
C LYS A 90 -10.30 -16.07 23.55
N SER A 91 -9.15 -15.80 22.93
CA SER A 91 -9.06 -15.33 21.56
C SER A 91 -8.46 -16.42 20.68
N ILE A 92 -9.10 -16.68 19.53
CA ILE A 92 -8.66 -17.67 18.57
C ILE A 92 -8.35 -16.95 17.27
N PRO A 93 -7.10 -16.96 16.78
CA PRO A 93 -6.75 -16.31 15.53
C PRO A 93 -7.47 -16.99 14.36
N ILE A 94 -8.15 -16.19 13.55
CA ILE A 94 -8.74 -16.64 12.30
C ILE A 94 -7.60 -16.65 11.28
N ILE A 95 -6.92 -17.78 11.19
CA ILE A 95 -6.01 -18.05 10.09
C ILE A 95 -6.92 -18.26 8.88
N LYS A 96 -7.08 -17.21 8.06
CA LYS A 96 -7.52 -17.42 6.69
C LYS A 96 -6.40 -18.23 6.05
N GLU A 97 -6.55 -19.55 6.04
CA GLU A 97 -5.92 -20.34 4.99
C GLU A 97 -6.23 -19.58 3.71
N SER A 98 -5.19 -19.20 2.97
CA SER A 98 -5.34 -18.69 1.63
C SER A 98 -5.98 -19.81 0.82
N LYS A 99 -7.31 -19.95 0.94
CA LYS A 99 -8.12 -20.49 -0.12
C LYS A 99 -7.75 -19.59 -1.28
N LYS A 100 -6.93 -20.13 -2.18
CA LYS A 100 -6.99 -19.78 -3.59
C LYS A 100 -8.45 -19.98 -3.96
N SER A 101 -9.28 -18.98 -3.72
CA SER A 101 -10.59 -18.90 -4.33
C SER A 101 -10.28 -18.86 -5.80
N GLU A 102 -10.72 -19.88 -6.53
CA GLU A 102 -10.67 -19.95 -8.00
C GLU A 102 -11.50 -18.84 -8.68
N ASP A 103 -12.01 -17.88 -7.90
CA ASP A 103 -12.70 -16.66 -8.32
C ASP A 103 -11.85 -15.39 -8.03
N GLU A 104 -10.57 -15.38 -8.37
CA GLU A 104 -9.96 -14.08 -8.71
C GLU A 104 -10.54 -13.66 -10.08
N PRO A 105 -11.20 -12.49 -10.22
CA PRO A 105 -11.40 -11.95 -11.56
C PRO A 105 -10.01 -11.82 -12.18
N ALA A 106 -9.80 -12.50 -13.31
CA ALA A 106 -8.54 -12.54 -14.03
C ALA A 106 -7.87 -11.16 -13.94
N ARG A 107 -6.64 -11.10 -13.41
CA ARG A 107 -5.88 -9.85 -13.31
C ARG A 107 -6.05 -9.12 -14.64
N PRO A 108 -6.62 -7.89 -14.66
CA PRO A 108 -6.77 -7.17 -15.91
C PRO A 108 -5.38 -7.10 -16.53
N SER A 109 -5.27 -7.54 -17.79
CA SER A 109 -4.00 -7.43 -18.50
C SER A 109 -3.53 -5.97 -18.40
N PRO A 110 -2.23 -5.72 -18.17
CA PRO A 110 -1.70 -4.36 -18.02
C PRO A 110 -2.05 -3.48 -19.23
N SER A 111 -2.30 -4.09 -20.39
CA SER A 111 -2.83 -3.46 -21.61
C SER A 111 -4.18 -2.75 -21.42
N ASN A 112 -5.03 -3.17 -20.48
CA ASN A 112 -6.36 -2.60 -20.21
C ASN A 112 -6.38 -1.55 -19.08
N LEU A 113 -5.25 -1.33 -18.41
CA LEU A 113 -5.16 -0.43 -17.25
C LEU A 113 -4.66 0.98 -17.59
N THR A 114 -4.31 1.24 -18.85
CA THR A 114 -3.66 2.49 -19.24
C THR A 114 -4.33 3.07 -20.50
N THR A 115 -4.43 4.39 -20.58
CA THR A 115 -4.91 5.12 -21.78
C THR A 115 -3.92 5.00 -22.96
N PHE A 116 -2.74 4.45 -22.73
CA PHE A 116 -1.69 4.24 -23.72
C PHE A 116 -1.54 2.76 -24.03
N LYS A 117 -1.55 2.43 -25.33
CA LYS A 117 -1.31 1.07 -25.81
C LYS A 117 0.18 0.74 -25.68
N ILE A 118 0.54 -0.10 -24.70
CA ILE A 118 1.94 -0.50 -24.44
C ILE A 118 2.35 -1.65 -25.39
N GLU A 119 1.43 -2.55 -25.72
CA GLU A 119 1.67 -3.72 -26.56
C GLU A 119 1.40 -3.39 -28.03
N MET A 120 2.33 -3.75 -28.92
CA MET A 120 2.18 -3.54 -30.37
C MET A 120 1.71 -4.84 -31.01
N ASP A 121 0.69 -4.76 -31.86
CA ASP A 121 0.16 -5.93 -32.56
C ASP A 121 1.16 -6.43 -33.60
N GLN A 122 1.09 -7.72 -33.95
CA GLN A 122 1.98 -8.32 -34.95
C GLN A 122 1.89 -7.59 -36.30
N SER A 123 0.70 -7.11 -36.68
CA SER A 123 0.49 -6.31 -37.89
C SER A 123 1.20 -4.97 -37.84
N GLU A 124 1.09 -4.23 -36.73
CA GLU A 124 1.77 -2.93 -36.52
C GLU A 124 3.29 -3.12 -36.56
N LYS A 125 3.79 -4.23 -36.00
CA LYS A 125 5.21 -4.59 -36.04
C LYS A 125 5.70 -4.85 -37.47
N LEU A 126 4.91 -5.56 -38.29
CA LEU A 126 5.23 -5.79 -39.70
C LEU A 126 5.21 -4.50 -40.52
N GLU A 127 4.26 -3.60 -40.26
CA GLU A 127 4.20 -2.30 -40.93
C GLU A 127 5.39 -1.41 -40.56
N LYS A 128 5.79 -1.40 -39.27
CA LYS A 128 7.00 -0.71 -38.82
C LYS A 128 8.25 -1.19 -39.56
N TYR A 129 8.39 -2.50 -39.78
CA TYR A 129 9.53 -3.04 -40.54
C TYR A 129 9.47 -2.74 -42.04
N LYS A 130 8.27 -2.61 -42.62
CA LYS A 130 8.09 -2.25 -44.03
C LYS A 130 8.30 -0.76 -44.29
N LEU A 131 8.13 0.09 -43.28
CA LEU A 131 8.26 1.53 -43.41
C LEU A 131 9.72 1.91 -43.71
N LYS A 132 10.01 2.24 -44.96
CA LYS A 132 11.30 2.82 -45.36
C LYS A 132 11.31 4.31 -45.03
N LEU A 133 12.23 4.72 -44.16
CA LEU A 133 12.38 6.12 -43.80
C LEU A 133 13.09 6.89 -44.93
N PRO A 134 12.76 8.17 -45.20
CA PRO A 134 13.31 8.92 -46.33
C PRO A 134 14.84 8.95 -46.40
N TYR A 135 15.51 8.92 -45.25
CA TYR A 135 16.98 8.91 -45.18
C TYR A 135 17.60 7.55 -45.49
N MET A 136 16.87 6.44 -45.35
CA MET A 136 17.39 5.09 -45.65
C MET A 136 17.70 4.92 -47.14
N SER A 137 16.99 5.64 -48.02
CA SER A 137 17.26 5.69 -49.46
C SER A 137 18.65 6.25 -49.78
N LYS A 138 19.17 7.14 -48.93
CA LYS A 138 20.45 7.84 -49.15
C LYS A 138 21.66 7.11 -48.56
N ILE A 139 21.44 6.07 -47.75
CA ILE A 139 22.53 5.28 -47.13
C ILE A 139 23.38 4.56 -48.18
N ASN A 140 22.80 4.24 -49.34
CA ASN A 140 23.49 3.52 -50.42
C ASN A 140 24.03 4.42 -51.55
N GLU A 141 23.78 5.74 -51.51
CA GLU A 141 24.16 6.67 -52.60
C GLU A 141 25.29 7.64 -52.22
N GLY A 142 25.92 7.47 -51.05
CA GLY A 142 27.14 8.20 -50.70
C GLY A 142 27.82 7.57 -49.51
N GLU A 143 29.11 7.27 -49.63
CA GLU A 143 29.98 6.84 -48.53
C GLU A 143 30.19 7.99 -47.53
N GLY A 144 29.14 8.35 -46.80
CA GLY A 144 29.25 9.17 -45.59
C GLY A 144 29.77 8.30 -44.45
N LYS A 145 31.06 7.94 -44.48
CA LYS A 145 31.70 7.28 -43.34
C LYS A 145 31.66 8.24 -42.15
N VAL A 146 30.82 7.92 -41.17
CA VAL A 146 30.88 8.55 -39.86
C VAL A 146 32.12 7.98 -39.17
N PHE A 147 33.22 8.72 -39.21
CA PHE A 147 34.40 8.40 -38.42
C PHE A 147 34.09 8.80 -36.98
N TYR A 148 33.85 7.80 -36.13
CA TYR A 148 33.85 7.97 -34.69
C TYR A 148 35.26 7.64 -34.21
N GLU A 149 35.97 8.65 -33.70
CA GLU A 149 37.16 8.44 -32.88
C GLU A 149 36.66 8.35 -31.43
N PRO A 150 36.70 7.17 -30.80
CA PRO A 150 36.40 7.05 -29.37
C PRO A 150 37.42 7.88 -28.61
N ASP A 151 36.95 8.93 -27.94
CA ASP A 151 37.77 9.69 -27.01
C ASP A 151 37.93 8.83 -25.74
N ALA A 152 39.14 8.74 -25.19
CA ALA A 152 39.48 7.81 -24.10
C ALA A 152 38.76 8.10 -22.76
N VAL A 153 37.82 9.03 -22.76
CA VAL A 153 37.04 9.52 -21.62
C VAL A 153 35.56 9.13 -21.72
N ASP A 154 35.10 8.58 -22.87
CA ASP A 154 33.66 8.34 -23.13
C ASP A 154 33.28 6.85 -23.24
N ASP A 155 34.27 5.96 -23.26
CA ASP A 155 34.07 4.53 -23.02
C ASP A 155 34.75 4.20 -21.69
N TRP A 156 34.01 3.59 -20.76
CA TRP A 156 34.44 3.10 -19.42
C TRP A 156 34.20 4.06 -18.24
N ASP A 157 32.94 4.42 -17.96
CA ASP A 157 32.52 4.57 -16.55
C ASP A 157 32.52 3.15 -15.94
N GLU A 158 33.65 2.77 -15.35
CA GLU A 158 33.83 1.50 -14.59
C GLU A 158 33.04 1.47 -13.27
N GLU A 159 32.36 2.55 -12.93
CA GLU A 159 31.52 2.63 -11.73
C GLU A 159 30.20 1.91 -12.02
N ASP A 160 30.21 0.58 -11.84
CA ASP A 160 29.02 -0.26 -11.94
C ASP A 160 27.97 0.27 -10.94
N PRO A 161 26.87 0.89 -11.41
CA PRO A 161 25.88 1.50 -10.53
C PRO A 161 25.14 0.45 -9.67
N ASP A 162 25.36 -0.83 -9.92
CA ASP A 162 24.84 -1.95 -9.14
C ASP A 162 25.74 -2.33 -7.94
N GLU A 163 26.96 -1.76 -7.78
CA GLU A 163 27.87 -2.09 -6.65
C GLU A 163 27.35 -1.65 -5.27
N ASP A 164 26.49 -0.63 -5.20
CA ASP A 164 25.86 -0.18 -3.94
C ASP A 164 24.52 -0.90 -3.64
N LEU A 165 24.11 -1.88 -4.46
CA LEU A 165 22.82 -2.57 -4.37
C LEU A 165 22.84 -3.85 -3.51
N ASP A 166 23.53 -3.85 -2.37
CA ASP A 166 23.34 -4.88 -1.34
C ASP A 166 22.40 -4.37 -0.22
N ILE A 167 21.08 -4.49 -0.45
CA ILE A 167 19.99 -4.26 0.53
C ILE A 167 19.00 -5.44 0.54
#